data_AF-A0A349MKD4-F1
#
_entry.id   AF-A0A349MKD4-F1
#
_cell.length_a   1.000
_cell.length_b   1.000
_cell.length_c   1.000
_cell.angle_alpha   90.00
_cell.angle_beta   90.00
_cell.angle_gamma   90.00
#
_symmetry.space_group_name_H-M   'P 1'
#
loop_
_entity.id
_entity.type
_entity.pdbx_description
1 polymer ?
#
loop_
_entity_poly.entity_id
_entity_poly.type
_entity_poly.pdbx_seq_one_letter_code
_entity_poly.pdbx_strand_id
1 'polypeptide(L)'
;MFAQRTHPDRELFERLEGLSQEAKAERLECASILMNTLIATLQRYDVPSAPSGFLTVDGWFNLLGQWETILKSSTPRQIDFSRSFFQEVLKRPMFNVPPLSPLLTGLVTLMVNHSESLHSRVAA
;
A
#
# COMPACT_ATOMS: atom_id res chain seq x y z
N MET A 1 18.36 33.48 7.23
CA MET A 1 18.69 32.26 6.46
C MET A 1 17.61 31.23 6.79
N PHE A 2 16.63 31.04 5.89
CA PHE A 2 15.67 29.95 6.04
C PHE A 2 16.35 28.68 5.55
N ALA A 3 16.56 27.72 6.44
CA ALA A 3 16.99 26.39 6.06
C ALA A 3 15.96 25.84 5.05
N GLN A 4 16.41 25.51 3.84
CA GLN A 4 15.64 24.69 2.92
C GLN A 4 15.34 23.38 3.65
N ARG A 5 14.11 23.26 4.17
CA ARG A 5 13.59 21.97 4.63
C ARG A 5 13.46 21.12 3.37
N THR A 6 14.47 20.31 3.09
CA THR A 6 14.28 19.11 2.27
C THR A 6 13.20 18.29 2.98
N HIS A 7 11.96 18.36 2.47
CA HIS A 7 10.81 17.67 3.03
C HIS A 7 11.12 16.17 3.10
N PRO A 8 11.24 15.56 4.30
CA PRO A 8 11.35 14.10 4.42
C PRO A 8 10.11 13.39 3.82
N ASP A 9 9.00 14.11 3.67
CA ASP A 9 7.78 13.66 3.01
C ASP A 9 8.01 13.36 1.52
N ARG A 10 8.84 14.15 0.84
CA ARG A 10 9.00 14.07 -0.62
C ARG A 10 9.64 12.75 -1.04
N GLU A 11 10.66 12.31 -0.31
CA GLU A 11 11.33 11.05 -0.62
C GLU A 11 10.41 9.84 -0.41
N LEU A 12 9.55 9.88 0.61
CA LEU A 12 8.54 8.86 0.84
C LEU A 12 7.54 8.80 -0.33
N PHE A 13 7.00 9.95 -0.73
CA PHE A 13 6.04 10.02 -1.84
C PHE A 13 6.67 9.62 -3.17
N GLU A 14 7.90 10.04 -3.47
CA GLU A 14 8.63 9.63 -4.68
C GLU A 14 8.83 8.11 -4.73
N ARG A 15 9.15 7.47 -3.59
CA ARG A 15 9.27 6.00 -3.51
C ARG A 15 7.92 5.30 -3.73
N LEU A 16 6.84 5.81 -3.12
CA LEU A 16 5.49 5.25 -3.26
C LEU A 16 4.96 5.43 -4.69
N GLU A 17 5.20 6.58 -5.30
CA GLU A 17 4.88 6.85 -6.70
C GLU A 17 5.68 5.93 -7.63
N GLY A 18 6.97 5.73 -7.37
CA GLY A 18 7.81 4.77 -8.08
C GLY A 18 7.21 3.36 -8.08
N LEU A 19 6.78 2.86 -6.92
CA LEU A 19 6.09 1.57 -6.82
C LEU A 19 4.76 1.54 -7.58
N SER A 20 3.97 2.62 -7.52
CA SER A 20 2.71 2.69 -8.29
C SER A 20 2.97 2.64 -9.80
N GLN A 21 4.02 3.30 -10.28
CA GLN A 21 4.42 3.26 -11.69
C GLN A 21 4.96 1.88 -12.10
N GLU A 22 5.73 1.23 -11.24
CA GLU A 22 6.22 -0.14 -11.47
C GLU A 22 5.04 -1.13 -11.58
N ALA A 23 4.08 -1.06 -10.66
CA ALA A 23 2.87 -1.88 -10.74
C ALA A 23 2.07 -1.62 -12.03
N LYS A 24 1.99 -0.37 -12.50
CA LYS A 24 1.37 -0.04 -13.79
C LYS A 24 2.14 -0.63 -14.97
N ALA A 25 3.47 -0.54 -14.96
CA ALA A 25 4.33 -1.08 -16.00
C ALA A 25 4.18 -2.61 -16.12
N GLU A 26 4.03 -3.30 -14.99
CA GLU A 26 3.77 -4.74 -14.92
C GLU A 26 2.30 -5.11 -15.20
N ARG A 27 1.43 -4.13 -15.48
CA ARG A 27 -0.02 -4.30 -15.70
C ARG A 27 -0.75 -4.94 -14.49
N LEU A 28 -0.24 -4.68 -13.29
CA LEU A 28 -0.84 -5.09 -12.02
C LEU A 28 -1.84 -4.02 -11.57
N GLU A 29 -3.00 -3.99 -12.22
CA GLU A 29 -4.05 -2.98 -11.97
C GLU A 29 -4.46 -2.92 -10.50
N CYS A 30 -4.69 -4.08 -9.87
CA CYS A 30 -5.05 -4.16 -8.45
C CYS A 30 -3.96 -3.56 -7.56
N ALA A 31 -2.69 -3.95 -7.75
CA ALA A 31 -1.56 -3.39 -7.01
C ALA A 31 -1.43 -1.87 -7.19
N SER A 32 -1.58 -1.38 -8.43
CA SER A 32 -1.51 0.06 -8.69
C SER A 32 -2.63 0.84 -7.99
N ILE A 33 -3.87 0.34 -8.02
CA ILE A 33 -5.01 0.98 -7.36
C ILE A 33 -4.77 1.01 -5.84
N LEU A 34 -4.32 -0.08 -5.24
CA LEU A 34 -4.01 -0.17 -3.81
C LEU A 34 -2.89 0.80 -3.37
N MET A 35 -1.89 1.01 -4.23
CA MET A 35 -0.85 2.01 -3.98
C MET A 35 -1.37 3.43 -4.09
N ASN A 36 -2.23 3.72 -5.07
CA ASN A 36 -2.81 5.05 -5.23
C ASN A 36 -3.70 5.43 -4.04
N THR A 37 -4.44 4.48 -3.47
CA THR A 37 -5.24 4.75 -2.26
C THR A 37 -4.37 4.97 -1.02
N LEU A 38 -3.22 4.30 -0.91
CA LEU A 38 -2.24 4.59 0.14
C LEU A 38 -1.70 6.01 0.02
N ILE A 39 -1.23 6.40 -1.17
CA ILE A 39 -0.71 7.75 -1.43
C ILE A 39 -1.77 8.81 -1.12
N ALA A 40 -2.99 8.63 -1.64
CA ALA A 40 -4.09 9.55 -1.41
C ALA A 40 -4.47 9.65 0.08
N THR A 41 -4.44 8.54 0.82
CA THR A 41 -4.74 8.55 2.26
C THR A 41 -3.64 9.25 3.04
N LEU A 42 -2.37 9.00 2.74
CA LEU A 42 -1.25 9.69 3.38
C LEU A 42 -1.30 11.21 3.14
N GLN A 43 -1.68 11.64 1.94
CA GLN A 43 -1.86 13.07 1.64
C GLN A 43 -3.07 13.68 2.35
N ARG A 44 -4.18 12.94 2.45
CA ARG A 44 -5.43 13.42 3.05
C ARG A 44 -5.35 13.54 4.58
N TYR A 45 -4.62 12.62 5.21
CA TYR A 45 -4.46 12.56 6.67
C TYR A 45 -3.09 13.08 7.11
N ASP A 46 -2.47 13.93 6.30
CA ASP A 46 -1.21 14.57 6.65
C ASP A 46 -1.38 15.41 7.93
N VAL A 47 -0.55 15.12 8.94
CA VAL A 47 -0.57 15.79 10.23
C VAL A 47 0.73 16.60 10.34
N PRO A 48 0.67 17.96 10.36
CA PRO A 48 1.86 18.81 10.27
C PRO A 48 2.95 18.58 11.33
N SER A 49 2.61 17.95 12.44
CA SER A 49 3.51 17.66 13.56
C SER A 49 3.88 16.17 13.68
N ALA A 50 3.34 15.31 12.81
CA ALA A 50 3.62 13.88 12.82
C ALA A 50 4.76 13.53 11.85
N PRO A 51 5.45 12.40 12.06
CA PRO A 51 6.43 11.90 11.11
C PRO A 51 5.79 11.60 9.75
N SER A 52 6.54 11.78 8.66
CA SER A 52 6.15 11.38 7.31
C SER A 52 5.69 9.93 7.28
N GLY A 53 4.57 9.63 6.61
CA GLY A 53 4.02 8.27 6.54
C GLY A 53 3.24 7.83 7.78
N PHE A 54 3.06 8.71 8.76
CA PHE A 54 2.14 8.49 9.87
C PHE A 54 0.69 8.58 9.38
N LEU A 55 -0.15 7.66 9.85
CA LEU A 55 -1.61 7.71 9.66
C LEU A 55 -2.27 7.82 11.02
N THR A 56 -3.27 8.70 11.11
CA THR A 56 -4.18 8.72 12.26
C THR A 56 -5.00 7.43 12.30
N VAL A 57 -5.66 7.15 13.43
CA VAL A 57 -6.57 6.01 13.55
C VAL A 57 -7.65 6.05 12.45
N ASP A 58 -8.23 7.22 12.19
CA ASP A 58 -9.19 7.41 11.11
C ASP A 58 -8.58 7.17 9.72
N GLY A 59 -7.34 7.60 9.50
CA GLY A 59 -6.59 7.34 8.27
C GLY A 59 -6.39 5.83 8.03
N TRP A 60 -6.06 5.09 9.09
CA TRP A 60 -5.96 3.62 9.04
C TRP A 60 -7.28 2.96 8.70
N PHE A 61 -8.38 3.30 9.39
CA PHE A 61 -9.69 2.72 9.10
C PHE A 61 -10.14 3.01 7.67
N ASN A 62 -9.93 4.25 7.21
CA ASN A 62 -10.27 4.65 5.84
C ASN A 62 -9.41 3.90 4.80
N LEU A 63 -8.12 3.71 5.05
CA LEU A 63 -7.24 2.95 4.16
C LEU A 63 -7.64 1.48 4.06
N LEU A 64 -7.82 0.83 5.22
CA LEU A 64 -8.20 -0.59 5.30
C LEU A 64 -9.56 -0.85 4.63
N GLY A 65 -10.55 0.02 4.87
CA GLY A 65 -11.86 -0.11 4.23
C GLY A 65 -11.82 0.03 2.70
N GLN A 66 -10.97 0.93 2.18
CA GLN A 66 -10.74 1.05 0.74
C GLN A 66 -10.06 -0.19 0.17
N TRP A 67 -8.99 -0.67 0.81
CA TRP A 67 -8.28 -1.86 0.39
C TRP A 67 -9.18 -3.09 0.37
N GLU A 68 -9.98 -3.32 1.42
CA GLU A 68 -10.96 -4.42 1.42
C GLU A 68 -11.95 -4.31 0.26
N THR A 69 -12.45 -3.11 -0.03
CA THR A 69 -13.39 -2.89 -1.14
C THR A 69 -12.76 -3.22 -2.50
N ILE A 70 -11.50 -2.82 -2.70
CA ILE A 70 -10.72 -3.14 -3.90
C ILE A 70 -10.50 -4.65 -4.00
N LEU A 71 -10.09 -5.30 -2.91
CA LEU A 71 -9.83 -6.75 -2.91
C LEU A 71 -11.12 -7.55 -3.14
N LYS A 72 -12.25 -7.16 -2.56
CA LYS A 72 -13.57 -7.81 -2.77
C LYS A 72 -14.05 -7.72 -4.22
N SER A 73 -13.67 -6.67 -4.95
CA SER A 73 -14.02 -6.48 -6.36
C SER A 73 -12.97 -7.02 -7.33
N SER A 74 -11.81 -7.47 -6.83
CA SER A 74 -10.73 -8.03 -7.63
C SER A 74 -10.89 -9.54 -7.82
N THR A 75 -10.43 -10.06 -8.96
CA THR A 75 -10.39 -11.51 -9.19
C THR A 75 -9.31 -12.17 -8.31
N PRO A 76 -9.45 -13.45 -7.93
CA PRO A 76 -8.43 -14.17 -7.16
C PRO A 76 -7.02 -14.07 -7.79
N ARG A 77 -6.95 -14.21 -9.11
CA ARG A 77 -5.70 -14.10 -9.87
C ARG A 77 -5.04 -12.72 -9.75
N GLN A 78 -5.81 -11.64 -9.78
CA GLN A 78 -5.29 -10.29 -9.59
C GLN A 78 -4.73 -10.10 -8.17
N ILE A 79 -5.41 -10.66 -7.17
CA ILE A 79 -4.96 -10.61 -5.77
C ILE A 79 -3.65 -11.39 -5.61
N ASP A 80 -3.56 -12.60 -6.16
CA ASP A 80 -2.35 -13.43 -6.05
C ASP A 80 -1.11 -12.80 -6.71
N PHE A 81 -1.28 -12.21 -7.90
CA PHE A 81 -0.18 -11.49 -8.56
C PHE A 81 0.21 -10.22 -7.80
N SER A 82 -0.76 -9.45 -7.33
CA SER A 82 -0.49 -8.23 -6.54
C SER A 82 0.20 -8.57 -5.22
N ARG A 83 -0.20 -9.68 -4.57
CA ARG A 83 0.45 -10.18 -3.36
C ARG A 83 1.91 -10.54 -3.62
N SER A 84 2.17 -11.28 -4.69
CA SER A 84 3.53 -11.68 -5.06
C SER A 84 4.42 -10.45 -5.32
N PHE A 85 3.87 -9.45 -6.02
CA PHE A 85 4.53 -8.15 -6.22
C PHE A 85 4.89 -7.48 -4.88
N PHE A 86 3.94 -7.31 -3.97
CA PHE A 86 4.21 -6.66 -2.68
C PHE A 86 5.16 -7.47 -1.77
N GLN A 87 5.15 -8.80 -1.86
CA GLN A 87 6.14 -9.65 -1.18
C GLN A 87 7.55 -9.42 -1.70
N GLU A 88 7.74 -9.28 -3.01
CA GLU A 88 9.04 -8.92 -3.59
C GLU A 88 9.46 -7.50 -3.22
N VAL A 89 8.52 -6.54 -3.18
CA VAL A 89 8.79 -5.17 -2.72
C VAL A 89 9.29 -5.16 -1.29
N LEU A 90 8.70 -5.94 -0.38
CA LEU A 90 9.11 -6.03 1.03
C LEU A 90 10.51 -6.62 1.22
N LYS A 91 11.03 -7.40 0.26
CA LYS A 91 12.42 -7.90 0.29
C LYS A 91 13.44 -6.81 -0.05
N ARG A 92 13.01 -5.69 -0.65
CA ARG A 92 13.91 -4.60 -1.04
C ARG A 92 14.28 -3.77 0.19
N PRO A 93 15.58 -3.49 0.43
CA PRO A 93 16.04 -2.77 1.62
C PRO A 93 15.34 -1.42 1.86
N MET A 94 15.00 -0.71 0.78
CA MET A 94 14.36 0.62 0.84
C MET A 94 12.90 0.61 1.33
N PHE A 95 12.23 -0.54 1.27
CA PHE A 95 10.84 -0.73 1.71
C PHE A 95 10.73 -1.54 3.00
N ASN A 96 11.82 -2.20 3.41
CA ASN A 96 11.91 -2.95 4.67
C ASN A 96 12.29 -2.04 5.86
N VAL A 97 11.77 -0.81 5.89
CA VAL A 97 11.97 0.14 6.99
C VAL A 97 10.66 0.86 7.33
N PRO A 98 10.44 1.24 8.59
CA PRO A 98 9.32 2.10 8.96
C PRO A 98 9.41 3.45 8.24
N PRO A 99 8.27 4.07 7.87
CA PRO A 99 6.88 3.64 8.13
C PRO A 99 6.31 2.68 7.07
N LEU A 100 7.04 2.39 5.99
CA LEU A 100 6.54 1.66 4.82
C LEU A 100 6.36 0.16 5.09
N SER A 101 7.31 -0.47 5.77
CA SER A 101 7.29 -1.90 6.04
C SER A 101 5.99 -2.37 6.72
N PRO A 102 5.52 -1.73 7.82
CA PRO A 102 4.26 -2.10 8.45
C PRO A 102 3.03 -1.94 7.54
N LEU A 103 2.97 -0.86 6.75
CA LEU A 103 1.87 -0.58 5.83
C LEU A 103 1.76 -1.67 4.75
N LEU A 104 2.88 -1.99 4.11
CA LEU A 104 2.95 -2.98 3.04
C LEU A 104 2.73 -4.41 3.58
N THR A 105 3.22 -4.70 4.79
CA THR A 105 2.97 -5.99 5.47
C THR A 105 1.49 -6.17 5.81
N GLY A 106 0.83 -5.11 6.29
CA GLY A 106 -0.62 -5.10 6.53
C GLY A 106 -1.41 -5.39 5.26
N LEU A 107 -1.03 -4.77 4.14
CA LEU A 107 -1.64 -5.03 2.84
C LEU A 107 -1.49 -6.50 2.40
N VAL A 108 -0.27 -7.05 2.49
CA VAL A 108 -0.02 -8.47 2.15
C VAL A 108 -0.86 -9.39 3.02
N THR A 109 -0.97 -9.12 4.33
CA THR A 109 -1.80 -9.91 5.25
C THR A 109 -3.28 -9.88 4.84
N LEU A 110 -3.83 -8.72 4.47
CA LEU A 110 -5.19 -8.61 3.97
C LEU A 110 -5.42 -9.42 2.70
N MET A 111 -4.46 -9.39 1.77
CA MET A 111 -4.52 -10.17 0.53
C MET A 111 -4.51 -11.68 0.80
N VAL A 112 -3.70 -12.15 1.75
CA VAL A 112 -3.69 -13.56 2.17
C VAL A 112 -5.08 -13.97 2.68
N ASN A 113 -5.63 -13.22 3.62
CA ASN A 113 -6.94 -13.51 4.20
C ASN A 113 -8.05 -13.56 3.14
N HIS A 114 -8.02 -12.66 2.15
CA HIS A 114 -9.00 -12.68 1.06
C HIS A 114 -8.76 -13.83 0.09
N SER A 115 -7.51 -14.16 -0.25
CA SER A 115 -7.21 -15.30 -1.11
C SER A 115 -7.68 -16.62 -0.47
N GLU A 116 -7.45 -16.83 0.82
CA GLU A 116 -7.86 -18.05 1.54
C GLU A 116 -9.40 -18.17 1.61
N SER A 117 -10.09 -17.05 1.88
CA SER A 117 -11.56 -17.01 1.87
C SER A 117 -12.14 -17.38 0.51
N LEU A 118 -11.53 -16.92 -0.59
CA LEU A 118 -11.98 -17.25 -1.94
C LEU A 118 -11.73 -18.72 -2.29
N HIS A 119 -10.55 -19.27 -1.95
CA HIS A 119 -10.24 -20.68 -2.20
C HIS A 119 -11.15 -21.63 -1.40
N SER A 120 -11.48 -21.30 -0.15
CA SER A 120 -12.42 -22.08 0.66
C SER A 120 -13.82 -22.17 0.06
N ARG A 121 -14.25 -21.18 -0.73
CA ARG A 121 -15.58 -21.15 -1.37
C ARG A 121 -15.63 -21.87 -2.71
N VAL A 122 -14.48 -22.15 -3.32
CA VAL A 122 -14.38 -22.91 -4.58
C VAL A 122 -14.28 -24.41 -4.31
N ALA A 123 -13.86 -24.82 -3.11
CA ALA A 123 -13.73 -26.22 -2.70
C ALA A 123 -14.98 -26.82 -2.03
N ALA A 124 -16.06 -26.03 -1.87
CA ALA A 124 -17.34 -26.43 -1.29
C ALA A 124 -18.43 -26.49 -2.37
#